data_AF-A0A5M9P0Z5-F1
#
_entry.id   AF-A0A5M9P0Z5-F1
#
_cell.length_a   1.000
_cell.length_b   1.000
_cell.length_c   1.000
_cell.angle_alpha   90.00
_cell.angle_beta   90.00
_cell.angle_gamma   90.00
#
_symmetry.space_group_name_H-M   'P 1'
#
loop_
_entity.id
_entity.type
_entity.pdbx_description
1 polymer ?
#
loop_
_entity_poly.entity_id
_entity_poly.type
_entity_poly.pdbx_seq_one_letter_code
_entity_poly.pdbx_strand_id
1 'polypeptide(L)'
;MPNTNQTALDVYLEIAKQTPAWVSFLMAMRNRIVSMFGLKHLGRLQDAMSAENVANISVGERVGIFTLHSNSDTEIVLEDSDKHLDVRVSFLLDVVGDKTIVHATTVVHVHNTFGKVYMFFVAPVHKLIVPSSLKRLGLA
;
A
#
# COMPACT_ATOMS: atom_id res chain seq x y z
N MET A 1 18.33 2.51 2.18
CA MET A 1 18.99 1.44 1.41
C MET A 1 20.15 2.03 0.62
N PRO A 2 21.06 1.22 0.06
CA PRO A 2 22.01 1.70 -0.95
C PRO A 2 21.27 2.36 -2.12
N ASN A 3 21.78 3.47 -2.64
CA ASN A 3 21.19 4.11 -3.80
C ASN A 3 21.42 3.22 -5.04
N THR A 4 20.33 2.60 -5.53
CA THR A 4 20.39 1.63 -6.63
C THR A 4 19.66 2.16 -7.88
N ASN A 5 19.41 3.48 -7.97
CA ASN A 5 18.62 4.14 -9.04
C ASN A 5 17.25 3.48 -9.29
N GLN A 6 16.62 2.96 -8.24
CA GLN A 6 15.28 2.37 -8.30
C GLN A 6 14.21 3.46 -8.26
N THR A 7 13.09 3.23 -8.95
CA THR A 7 11.92 4.12 -8.87
C THR A 7 11.11 3.86 -7.60
N ALA A 8 10.28 4.82 -7.20
CA ALA A 8 9.35 4.65 -6.09
C ALA A 8 8.39 3.47 -6.30
N LEU A 9 8.03 3.20 -7.56
CA LEU A 9 7.22 2.06 -7.95
C LEU A 9 7.95 0.72 -7.71
N ASP A 10 9.24 0.62 -8.04
CA ASP A 10 10.04 -0.58 -7.78
C ASP A 10 10.11 -0.88 -6.29
N VAL A 11 10.33 0.15 -5.48
CA VAL A 11 10.37 0.05 -4.02
C VAL A 11 9.02 -0.41 -3.47
N TYR A 12 7.91 0.14 -3.99
CA TYR A 12 6.57 -0.32 -3.63
C TYR A 12 6.33 -1.79 -4.00
N LEU A 13 6.70 -2.21 -5.22
CA LEU A 13 6.54 -3.59 -5.66
C LEU A 13 7.36 -4.56 -4.78
N GLU A 14 8.55 -4.16 -4.36
CA GLU A 14 9.37 -4.96 -3.46
C GLU A 14 8.73 -5.08 -2.06
N ILE A 15 8.18 -3.99 -1.51
CA ILE A 15 7.39 -4.01 -0.27
C ILE A 15 6.16 -4.94 -0.42
N ALA A 16 5.46 -4.83 -1.56
CA ALA A 16 4.28 -5.63 -1.84
C ALA A 16 4.62 -7.13 -1.90
N LYS A 17 5.73 -7.51 -2.55
CA LYS A 17 6.23 -8.90 -2.59
C LYS A 17 6.58 -9.43 -1.20
N GLN A 18 7.22 -8.61 -0.37
CA GLN A 18 7.65 -9.00 0.97
C GLN A 18 6.54 -8.87 2.03
N THR A 19 5.31 -8.56 1.61
CA THR A 19 4.17 -8.41 2.52
C THR A 19 3.89 -9.74 3.24
N PRO A 20 3.89 -9.77 4.58
CA PRO A 20 3.72 -11.01 5.32
C PRO A 20 2.38 -11.71 5.03
N ALA A 21 2.39 -13.05 5.05
CA ALA A 21 1.20 -13.87 4.78
C ALA A 21 0.02 -13.55 5.71
N TRP A 22 0.29 -13.15 6.96
CA TRP A 22 -0.76 -12.75 7.91
C TRP A 22 -1.43 -11.42 7.53
N VAL A 23 -0.72 -10.50 6.86
CA VAL A 23 -1.29 -9.26 6.31
C VAL A 23 -2.21 -9.59 5.15
N SER A 24 -1.79 -10.51 4.28
CA SER A 24 -2.64 -11.04 3.21
C SER A 24 -3.90 -11.73 3.76
N PHE A 25 -3.78 -12.46 4.87
CA PHE A 25 -4.91 -13.08 5.56
C PHE A 25 -5.88 -12.03 6.15
N LEU A 26 -5.37 -10.97 6.78
CA LEU A 26 -6.20 -9.89 7.31
C LEU A 26 -6.92 -9.12 6.20
N MET A 27 -6.25 -8.88 5.06
CA MET A 27 -6.89 -8.29 3.88
C MET A 27 -7.98 -9.20 3.31
N ALA A 28 -7.76 -10.52 3.27
CA ALA A 28 -8.78 -11.49 2.87
C ALA A 28 -9.97 -11.53 3.86
N MET A 29 -9.70 -11.47 5.16
CA MET A 29 -10.73 -11.41 6.20
C MET A 29 -11.55 -10.12 6.09
N ARG A 30 -10.89 -8.96 5.92
CA ARG A 30 -11.53 -7.67 5.61
C ARG A 30 -12.43 -7.82 4.40
N ASN A 31 -11.91 -8.34 3.29
CA ASN A 31 -12.66 -8.56 2.05
C ASN A 31 -13.89 -9.46 2.23
N ARG A 32 -13.86 -10.42 3.15
CA ARG A 32 -15.00 -11.28 3.48
C ARG A 32 -16.04 -10.60 4.37
N ILE A 33 -15.61 -9.76 5.29
CA ILE A 33 -16.53 -8.99 6.15
C ILE A 33 -17.23 -7.92 5.32
N VAL A 34 -16.47 -7.17 4.53
CA VAL A 34 -16.97 -6.06 3.71
C VAL A 34 -17.85 -6.54 2.55
N SER A 35 -17.66 -7.76 2.03
CA SER A 35 -18.57 -8.36 1.04
C SER A 35 -19.97 -8.65 1.59
N MET A 36 -20.09 -8.94 2.89
CA MET A 36 -21.39 -9.07 3.57
C MET A 36 -22.09 -7.72 3.79
N PHE A 37 -21.35 -6.61 3.78
CA PHE A 37 -21.86 -5.25 3.98
C PHE A 37 -21.97 -4.43 2.67
N GLY A 38 -21.79 -5.03 1.49
CA GLY A 38 -21.96 -4.36 0.19
C GLY A 38 -20.89 -3.29 -0.11
N LEU A 39 -19.69 -3.49 0.40
CA LEU A 39 -18.49 -2.68 0.15
C LEU A 39 -17.63 -3.32 -0.95
N LYS A 40 -16.78 -2.51 -1.61
CA LYS A 40 -15.99 -2.97 -2.77
C LYS A 40 -15.03 -4.11 -2.37
N HIS A 41 -15.03 -5.18 -3.15
CA HIS A 41 -14.01 -6.23 -3.05
C HIS A 41 -12.70 -5.70 -3.61
N LEU A 42 -11.69 -5.53 -2.75
CA LEU A 42 -10.44 -4.89 -3.16
C LEU A 42 -9.46 -5.85 -3.85
N GLY A 43 -9.73 -7.16 -3.89
CA GLY A 43 -8.77 -8.14 -4.45
C GLY A 43 -7.62 -8.44 -3.49
N ARG A 44 -6.51 -9.01 -3.99
CA ARG A 44 -5.32 -9.34 -3.19
C ARG A 44 -4.20 -8.35 -3.48
N LEU A 45 -3.40 -8.00 -2.46
CA LEU A 45 -2.16 -7.21 -2.65
C LEU A 45 -1.20 -7.85 -3.66
N GLN A 46 -1.22 -9.18 -3.73
CA GLN A 46 -0.43 -9.99 -4.67
C GLN A 46 -0.84 -9.80 -6.14
N ASP A 47 -2.04 -9.29 -6.40
CA ASP A 47 -2.51 -9.04 -7.77
C ASP A 47 -1.79 -7.83 -8.40
N ALA A 48 -1.07 -7.02 -7.59
CA ALA A 48 -0.10 -6.03 -8.08
C ALA A 48 1.05 -6.64 -8.89
N MET A 49 1.25 -7.96 -8.79
CA MET A 49 2.45 -8.66 -9.27
C MET A 49 2.36 -9.22 -10.70
N SER A 50 1.28 -8.98 -11.45
CA SER A 50 1.28 -9.37 -12.87
C SER A 50 2.29 -8.51 -13.62
N ALA A 51 3.48 -9.05 -13.84
CA ALA A 51 4.64 -8.38 -14.45
C ALA A 51 4.36 -7.79 -15.84
N GLU A 52 3.32 -8.29 -16.54
CA GLU A 52 2.82 -7.71 -17.81
C GLU A 52 2.20 -6.31 -17.64
N ASN A 53 1.66 -5.99 -16.46
CA ASN A 53 1.01 -4.69 -16.21
C ASN A 53 2.01 -3.61 -15.80
N VAL A 54 3.14 -3.97 -15.16
CA VAL A 54 4.11 -3.01 -14.56
C VAL A 54 4.68 -2.03 -15.58
N ALA A 55 4.92 -2.47 -16.82
CA ALA A 55 5.46 -1.62 -17.88
C ALA A 55 4.45 -0.61 -18.47
N ASN A 56 3.14 -0.79 -18.20
CA ASN A 56 2.06 0.04 -18.75
C ASN A 56 1.16 0.66 -17.67
N ILE A 57 1.53 0.59 -16.37
CA ILE A 57 0.67 1.11 -15.30
C ILE A 57 0.47 2.61 -15.47
N SER A 58 -0.76 2.98 -15.80
CA SER A 58 -1.18 4.38 -15.95
C SER A 58 -1.90 4.85 -14.68
N VAL A 59 -1.84 6.16 -14.42
CA VAL A 59 -2.60 6.79 -13.34
C VAL A 59 -4.09 6.44 -13.51
N GLY A 60 -4.72 5.97 -12.44
CA GLY A 60 -6.09 5.47 -12.44
C GLY A 60 -6.22 3.94 -12.54
N GLU A 61 -5.14 3.22 -12.83
CA GLU A 61 -5.16 1.75 -12.84
C GLU A 61 -4.95 1.14 -11.45
N ARG A 62 -5.47 -0.08 -11.26
CA ARG A 62 -5.35 -0.78 -9.98
C ARG A 62 -4.00 -1.51 -9.88
N VAL A 63 -3.28 -1.23 -8.80
CA VAL A 63 -2.02 -1.89 -8.45
C VAL A 63 -2.22 -2.67 -7.15
N GLY A 64 -2.69 -3.92 -7.30
CA GLY A 64 -3.12 -4.75 -6.18
C GLY A 64 -4.45 -4.26 -5.62
N ILE A 65 -4.48 -3.90 -4.34
CA ILE A 65 -5.71 -3.42 -3.69
C ILE A 65 -5.96 -1.92 -3.90
N PHE A 66 -4.91 -1.16 -4.20
CA PHE A 66 -4.96 0.30 -4.37
C PHE A 66 -5.05 0.69 -5.84
N THR A 67 -5.58 1.87 -6.11
CA THR A 67 -5.54 2.55 -7.39
C THR A 67 -4.34 3.49 -7.43
N LEU A 68 -3.61 3.52 -8.53
CA LEU A 68 -2.52 4.46 -8.72
C LEU A 68 -3.07 5.88 -8.86
N HIS A 69 -2.72 6.76 -7.93
CA HIS A 69 -3.14 8.16 -7.93
C HIS A 69 -2.10 9.06 -8.60
N SER A 70 -0.82 8.84 -8.31
CA SER A 70 0.29 9.48 -9.02
C SER A 70 1.50 8.56 -9.05
N ASN A 71 2.28 8.66 -10.13
CA ASN A 71 3.51 7.91 -10.30
C ASN A 71 4.61 8.84 -10.81
N SER A 72 5.72 8.87 -10.10
CA SER A 72 6.96 9.54 -10.47
C SER A 72 8.14 8.71 -10.00
N ASP A 73 9.33 8.99 -10.53
CA ASP A 73 10.53 8.24 -10.17
C ASP A 73 10.85 8.32 -8.67
N THR A 74 10.52 9.44 -8.04
CA THR A 74 10.81 9.71 -6.61
C THR A 74 9.62 9.49 -5.70
N GLU A 75 8.38 9.55 -6.19
CA GLU A 75 7.19 9.35 -5.37
C GLU A 75 6.09 8.58 -6.10
N ILE A 76 5.50 7.61 -5.42
CA ILE A 76 4.28 6.93 -5.83
C ILE A 76 3.18 7.19 -4.80
N VAL A 77 2.00 7.59 -5.27
CA VAL A 77 0.80 7.74 -4.43
C VAL A 77 -0.26 6.76 -4.88
N LEU A 78 -0.76 5.99 -3.92
CA LEU A 78 -1.76 4.95 -4.07
C LEU A 78 -2.99 5.32 -3.26
N GLU A 79 -4.17 5.05 -3.80
CA GLU A 79 -5.45 5.44 -3.20
C GLU A 79 -6.40 4.24 -3.12
N ASP A 80 -7.10 4.10 -1.99
CA ASP A 80 -8.29 3.25 -1.88
C ASP A 80 -9.44 4.13 -1.39
N SER A 81 -10.51 4.23 -2.19
CA SER A 81 -11.69 5.01 -1.85
C SER A 81 -12.91 4.09 -1.74
N ASP A 82 -13.43 4.00 -0.51
CA ASP A 82 -14.56 3.17 -0.14
C ASP A 82 -15.56 3.95 0.73
N LYS A 83 -16.77 3.42 0.88
CA LYS A 83 -17.90 4.14 1.52
C LYS A 83 -17.64 4.56 2.97
N HIS A 84 -16.68 3.93 3.64
CA HIS A 84 -16.40 4.11 5.07
C HIS A 84 -15.08 4.85 5.33
N LEU A 85 -14.16 4.84 4.36
CA LEU A 85 -12.87 5.49 4.45
C LEU A 85 -12.24 5.68 3.07
N ASP A 86 -11.50 6.77 2.95
CA ASP A 86 -10.53 6.98 1.89
C ASP A 86 -9.13 6.84 2.48
N VAL A 87 -8.28 6.06 1.83
CA VAL A 87 -6.89 5.84 2.22
C VAL A 87 -6.00 6.31 1.11
N ARG A 88 -4.97 7.08 1.45
CA ARG A 88 -3.85 7.37 0.55
C ARG A 88 -2.56 6.92 1.18
N VAL A 89 -1.76 6.19 0.40
CA VAL A 89 -0.43 5.73 0.77
C VAL A 89 0.57 6.35 -0.19
N SER A 90 1.53 7.08 0.33
CA SER A 90 2.66 7.62 -0.43
C SER A 90 3.94 6.89 -0.02
N PHE A 91 4.75 6.55 -1.02
CA PHE A 91 6.15 6.18 -0.82
C PHE A 91 7.02 7.21 -1.55
N LEU A 92 7.73 8.02 -0.78
CA LEU A 92 8.67 9.02 -1.26
C LEU A 92 10.11 8.53 -1.04
N LEU A 93 10.90 8.56 -2.10
CA LEU A 93 12.33 8.29 -2.11
C LEU A 93 13.08 9.61 -2.00
N ASP A 94 13.83 9.77 -0.90
CA ASP A 94 14.74 10.89 -0.69
C ASP A 94 16.19 10.38 -0.82
N VAL A 95 16.89 10.85 -1.85
CA VAL A 95 18.25 10.41 -2.17
C VAL A 95 19.26 11.36 -1.51
N VAL A 96 19.95 10.86 -0.48
CA VAL A 96 20.94 11.61 0.29
C VAL A 96 22.31 10.96 0.09
N GLY A 97 23.05 11.44 -0.92
CA GLY A 97 24.34 10.87 -1.33
C GLY A 97 24.20 9.44 -1.83
N ASP A 98 24.94 8.50 -1.23
CA ASP A 98 24.91 7.08 -1.59
C ASP A 98 23.76 6.29 -0.94
N LYS A 99 22.87 6.98 -0.21
CA LYS A 99 21.76 6.37 0.52
C LYS A 99 20.43 6.88 0.01
N THR A 100 19.46 5.97 -0.09
CA THR A 100 18.05 6.31 -0.31
C THR A 100 17.27 6.12 0.99
N ILE A 101 16.59 7.17 1.43
CA ILE A 101 15.64 7.17 2.55
C ILE A 101 14.24 6.98 1.96
N VAL A 102 13.50 6.00 2.48
CA VAL A 102 12.13 5.72 2.03
C VAL A 102 11.16 6.24 3.08
N HIS A 103 10.38 7.24 2.71
CA HIS A 103 9.30 7.80 3.51
C HIS A 103 7.98 7.14 3.12
N ALA A 104 7.41 6.34 4.03
CA ALA A 104 6.07 5.80 3.85
C ALA A 104 5.07 6.66 4.65
N THR A 105 4.15 7.31 3.94
CA THR A 105 3.10 8.13 4.54
C THR A 105 1.75 7.48 4.27
N THR A 106 0.91 7.37 5.30
CA THR A 106 -0.47 6.87 5.14
C THR A 106 -1.44 7.87 5.73
N VAL A 107 -2.33 8.38 4.90
CA VAL A 107 -3.40 9.30 5.30
C VAL A 107 -4.72 8.55 5.17
N VAL A 108 -5.56 8.62 6.21
CA VAL A 108 -6.88 7.98 6.21
C VAL A 108 -7.93 9.03 6.55
N HIS A 109 -8.90 9.20 5.66
CA HIS A 109 -10.08 10.00 5.89
C HIS A 109 -11.26 9.08 6.22
N VAL A 110 -11.93 9.30 7.35
CA VAL A 110 -13.00 8.42 7.84
C VAL A 110 -14.35 9.10 7.64
N HIS A 111 -15.24 8.46 6.89
CA HIS A 111 -16.52 9.05 6.50
C HIS A 111 -17.64 8.88 7.54
N ASN A 112 -17.66 7.75 8.26
CA ASN A 112 -18.80 7.37 9.09
C ASN A 112 -18.39 6.60 10.36
N THR A 113 -19.38 6.30 11.20
CA THR A 113 -19.20 5.56 12.47
C THR A 113 -18.66 4.15 12.24
N PHE A 114 -19.08 3.46 11.18
CA PHE A 114 -18.53 2.16 10.79
C PHE A 114 -17.03 2.26 10.48
N GLY A 115 -16.60 3.29 9.75
CA GLY A 115 -15.20 3.58 9.48
C GLY A 115 -14.40 3.87 10.75
N LYS A 116 -14.99 4.54 11.75
CA LYS A 116 -14.33 4.76 13.06
C LYS A 116 -14.12 3.45 13.82
N VAL A 117 -15.14 2.58 13.87
CA VAL A 117 -15.05 1.26 14.50
C VAL A 117 -14.02 0.40 13.76
N TYR A 118 -14.03 0.42 12.44
CA TYR A 118 -13.03 -0.27 11.62
C TYR A 118 -11.60 0.22 11.93
N MET A 119 -11.39 1.54 11.95
CA MET A 119 -10.08 2.14 12.26
C MET A 119 -9.60 1.82 13.68
N PHE A 120 -10.50 1.66 14.64
CA PHE A 120 -10.14 1.26 16.00
C PHE A 120 -9.39 -0.09 16.03
N PHE A 121 -9.83 -1.07 15.24
CA PHE A 121 -9.17 -2.38 15.14
C PHE A 121 -7.97 -2.37 14.20
N VAL A 122 -8.05 -1.60 13.10
CA VAL A 122 -7.09 -1.69 12.00
C VAL A 122 -5.86 -0.79 12.21
N ALA A 123 -6.01 0.37 12.86
CA ALA A 123 -4.91 1.28 13.17
C ALA A 123 -3.78 0.64 14.02
N PRO A 124 -4.05 -0.10 15.11
CA PRO A 124 -2.97 -0.72 15.89
C PRO A 124 -2.21 -1.77 15.07
N VAL A 125 -2.90 -2.49 14.20
CA VAL A 125 -2.28 -3.47 13.30
C VAL A 125 -1.35 -2.76 12.29
N HIS A 126 -1.76 -1.64 11.71
CA HIS A 126 -0.93 -0.87 10.78
C HIS A 126 0.36 -0.36 11.41
N LYS A 127 0.33 0.01 12.70
CA LYS A 127 1.53 0.39 13.46
C LYS A 127 2.55 -0.75 13.60
N LEU A 128 2.13 -2.00 13.42
CA LEU A 128 3.02 -3.17 13.43
C LEU A 128 3.48 -3.54 12.01
N ILE A 129 2.57 -3.49 11.03
CA ILE A 129 2.86 -3.87 9.64
C ILE A 129 3.90 -2.94 9.02
N VAL A 130 3.63 -1.63 9.00
CA VAL A 130 4.42 -0.67 8.22
C VAL A 130 5.90 -0.68 8.62
N PRO A 131 6.28 -0.61 9.91
CA PRO A 131 7.69 -0.67 10.30
C PRO A 131 8.33 -2.03 9.97
N SER A 132 7.57 -3.13 10.05
CA SER A 132 8.09 -4.46 9.74
C SER A 132 8.40 -4.61 8.24
N SER A 133 7.55 -4.07 7.37
CA SER A 133 7.76 -4.06 5.91
C SER A 133 8.96 -3.19 5.54
N LEU A 134 9.06 -1.98 6.11
CA LEU A 134 10.20 -1.09 5.85
C LEU A 134 11.54 -1.65 6.37
N LYS A 135 11.54 -2.33 7.52
CA LYS A 135 12.74 -2.99 8.06
C LYS A 135 13.25 -4.10 7.16
N ARG A 136 12.37 -4.90 6.56
CA ARG A 136 12.76 -5.98 5.64
C ARG A 136 13.43 -5.43 4.38
N LEU A 137 12.90 -4.31 3.89
CA LEU A 137 13.42 -3.56 2.77
C LEU A 137 14.85 -3.01 3.04
N GLY A 138 15.15 -2.64 4.30
CA GLY A 138 16.48 -2.16 4.71
C GLY A 138 17.48 -3.26 5.11
N LEU A 139 17.04 -4.51 5.18
CA LEU A 139 17.86 -5.71 5.39
C LEU A 139 18.09 -6.50 4.09
N ALA A 140 17.52 -6.04 2.97
CA ALA A 140 17.71 -6.59 1.62
C ALA A 140 18.78 -5.80 0.85
#